data_AF-A0A1G2N3B3-F1
#
_entry.id   AF-A0A1G2N3B3-F1
#
_cell.length_a   1.000
_cell.length_b   1.000
_cell.length_c   1.000
_cell.angle_alpha   90.00
_cell.angle_beta   90.00
_cell.angle_gamma   90.00
#
_symmetry.space_group_name_H-M   'P 1'
#
loop_
_entity.id
_entity.type
_entity.pdbx_description
1 polymer ?
#
loop_
_entity_poly.entity_id
_entity_poly.type
_entity_poly.pdbx_seq_one_letter_code
_entity_poly.pdbx_strand_id
1 'polypeptide(L)'
;MKHESRSIKHEKKRKECAPFASHLFTLVAHDSFAFTLIEVLVGAAVFLIVALAAYNAYIGLFKLIDLSQYKILAVNLANEQFEIARNMPYNDVGITGGIPSGKLAHTQTLVRGGVTFGVTTTVRNLDLPFDGTIGGSPNDLSPADNKLVDIMVSCDGCKNMKPISLTGQVAPKNLETASNNGALFVRVFDANGQPVQGASVNIVNVATSTSIIINDVTDATGMLQIIDVPPGNTAYRITVTKNGYSTDRTYPPGDIANPTPLKPDATVLLQQVTQVSFSIDKLGMINVVSIGPTCASIPDFNFALVSSKTIGTNIPKFSQNLMTNSSGTLDLTAMEWDTYTVVPTDTSYVVAGLNPLNPTTVNPDSAQQLQIIATPHMPQSILVTVKDGATQLPISGATVTLSKSGWTDTKTTGKGFINQTDWSGGDGQSEYIITNRYMYDSLGIDVTSSVGETILRSAFGIYMFYGALESSTFDTGSDSNFYTLTWSPTDQPVETGPDNVRFQVATATSTTPTDWEFLGPDGTTETYYTIPDSPMNEVHNGDRYLRYRMHLKTVTSTSTPRIADASFTFTSSCTPPGQVIFSNLSNVMYHIRVQKDGYTDFEYDVPADTDWQEVLVVLTQ
;
A
#
# COMPACT_ATOMS: atom_id res chain seq x y z
N MET A 1 28.10 21.70 69.03
CA MET A 1 29.37 21.90 68.29
C MET A 1 29.43 23.36 67.85
N LYS A 2 30.45 24.09 68.32
CA LYS A 2 30.98 25.42 67.92
C LYS A 2 30.06 26.54 67.36
N HIS A 3 30.06 27.65 68.11
CA HIS A 3 29.87 29.05 67.68
C HIS A 3 30.71 29.43 66.46
N GLU A 4 30.21 30.34 65.60
CA GLU A 4 30.73 31.72 65.47
C GLU A 4 29.90 32.58 64.50
N SER A 5 29.54 33.77 64.96
CA SER A 5 29.01 34.88 64.16
C SER A 5 30.15 35.73 63.60
N ARG A 6 30.02 36.29 62.39
CA ARG A 6 30.78 37.49 62.01
C ARG A 6 30.05 38.35 60.97
N SER A 7 29.87 39.62 61.33
CA SER A 7 29.41 40.74 60.50
C SER A 7 30.58 41.33 59.70
N ILE A 8 30.36 41.79 58.46
CA ILE A 8 31.35 42.59 57.71
C ILE A 8 30.72 43.81 57.01
N LYS A 9 31.25 44.95 57.44
CA LYS A 9 31.25 46.36 57.03
C LYS A 9 31.04 46.76 55.55
N HIS A 10 30.45 47.95 55.43
CA HIS A 10 30.61 48.94 54.34
C HIS A 10 32.07 49.33 54.08
N GLU A 11 32.45 49.45 52.79
CA GLU A 11 33.53 50.34 52.35
C GLU A 11 33.10 51.11 51.09
N LYS A 12 33.31 52.43 51.13
CA LYS A 12 32.99 53.42 50.09
C LYS A 12 34.33 53.93 49.57
N LYS A 13 34.64 53.74 48.28
CA LYS A 13 35.76 54.45 47.61
C LYS A 13 35.36 54.95 46.23
N ARG A 14 35.47 56.27 46.07
CA ARG A 14 35.45 57.04 44.81
C ARG A 14 36.65 56.66 43.94
N LYS A 15 36.50 56.77 42.62
CA LYS A 15 37.45 57.17 41.55
C LYS A 15 36.62 57.22 40.25
N GLU A 16 36.72 58.11 39.29
CA GLU A 16 37.50 59.31 38.99
C GLU A 16 36.77 59.95 37.78
N CYS A 17 36.63 61.27 37.74
CA CYS A 17 36.26 62.00 36.52
C CYS A 17 37.52 62.18 35.66
N ALA A 18 37.42 61.94 34.35
CA ALA A 18 38.32 62.48 33.33
C ALA A 18 37.52 62.87 32.07
N PRO A 19 37.93 63.92 31.35
CA PRO A 19 37.01 64.88 30.73
C PRO A 19 36.68 64.58 29.27
N PHE A 20 35.45 64.93 28.86
CA PHE A 20 35.06 65.03 27.46
C PHE A 20 35.73 66.28 26.87
N ALA A 21 36.76 66.06 26.05
CA ALA A 21 37.48 67.13 25.37
C ALA A 21 36.56 67.87 24.38
N SER A 22 36.35 69.16 24.64
CA SER A 22 35.75 70.07 23.66
C SER A 22 36.79 70.39 22.59
N HIS A 23 36.70 69.74 21.43
CA HIS A 23 37.33 70.26 20.22
C HIS A 23 36.32 71.08 19.42
N LEU A 24 36.57 72.40 19.48
CA LEU A 24 36.24 73.43 18.51
C LEU A 24 35.90 72.85 17.12
N PHE A 25 34.64 72.96 16.73
CA PHE A 25 34.27 72.94 15.31
C PHE A 25 34.62 74.31 14.73
N THR A 26 35.84 74.43 14.22
CA THR A 26 36.25 75.56 13.38
C THR A 26 35.55 75.39 12.04
N LEU A 27 34.61 76.28 11.72
CA LEU A 27 34.03 76.43 10.38
C LEU A 27 35.13 76.82 9.40
N VAL A 28 35.77 75.81 8.80
CA VAL A 28 36.54 75.97 7.57
C VAL A 28 35.58 75.67 6.43
N ALA A 29 35.14 76.72 5.74
CA ALA A 29 34.54 76.61 4.43
C ALA A 29 35.60 76.01 3.48
N HIS A 30 35.48 74.70 3.22
CA HIS A 30 36.13 74.05 2.10
C HIS A 30 35.10 73.90 0.99
N ASP A 31 35.54 74.18 -0.23
CA ASP A 31 34.77 74.19 -1.46
C ASP A 31 33.71 73.09 -1.51
N SER A 32 32.49 73.47 -1.87
CA SER A 32 31.40 72.55 -2.17
C SER A 32 31.74 71.76 -3.43
N PHE A 33 32.59 70.75 -3.31
CA PHE A 33 32.68 69.69 -4.30
C PHE A 33 31.34 68.96 -4.26
N ALA A 34 30.53 69.20 -5.29
CA ALA A 34 29.32 68.44 -5.52
C ALA A 34 29.68 66.94 -5.55
N PHE A 35 28.97 66.13 -4.77
CA PHE A 35 29.17 64.68 -4.75
C PHE A 35 29.01 64.12 -6.15
N THR A 36 29.89 63.19 -6.53
CA THR A 36 29.69 62.46 -7.78
C THR A 36 28.45 61.56 -7.64
N LEU A 37 27.73 61.32 -8.76
CA LEU A 37 26.52 60.47 -8.75
C LEU A 37 26.80 59.10 -8.12
N ILE A 38 28.02 58.56 -8.30
CA ILE A 38 28.41 57.26 -7.77
C ILE A 38 28.66 57.27 -6.26
N GLU A 39 29.20 58.35 -5.68
CA GLU A 39 29.37 58.50 -4.23
C GLU A 39 28.02 58.60 -3.51
N VAL A 40 27.05 59.31 -4.10
CA VAL A 40 25.69 59.39 -3.55
C VAL A 40 25.00 58.01 -3.60
N LEU A 41 25.15 57.28 -4.71
CA LEU A 41 24.61 55.92 -4.86
C LEU A 41 25.20 54.94 -3.83
N VAL A 42 26.53 54.94 -3.67
CA VAL A 42 27.22 54.05 -2.72
C VAL A 42 26.88 54.44 -1.29
N GLY A 43 26.88 55.74 -0.95
CA GLY A 43 26.51 56.22 0.38
C GLY A 43 25.06 55.89 0.75
N ALA A 44 24.13 56.07 -0.19
CA ALA A 44 22.73 55.69 0.00
C ALA A 44 22.55 54.18 0.16
N ALA A 45 23.27 53.35 -0.61
CA ALA A 45 23.21 51.90 -0.49
C ALA A 45 23.74 51.41 0.87
N VAL A 46 24.88 51.93 1.32
CA VAL A 46 25.45 51.57 2.64
C VAL A 46 24.53 52.02 3.77
N PHE A 47 24.00 53.25 3.70
CA PHE A 47 23.04 53.74 4.68
C PHE A 47 21.76 52.89 4.71
N LEU A 48 21.23 52.50 3.55
CA LEU A 48 20.04 51.64 3.46
C LEU A 48 20.28 50.28 4.14
N ILE A 49 21.44 49.66 3.91
CA ILE A 49 21.79 48.38 4.55
C ILE A 49 21.85 48.53 6.08
N VAL A 50 22.51 49.56 6.58
CA VAL A 50 22.62 49.82 8.03
C VAL A 50 21.25 50.16 8.64
N ALA A 51 20.45 50.98 7.96
CA ALA A 51 19.12 51.36 8.41
C ALA A 51 18.17 50.16 8.45
N LEU A 52 18.20 49.29 7.45
CA LEU A 52 17.42 48.05 7.41
C LEU A 52 17.88 47.06 8.50
N ALA A 53 19.19 46.94 8.73
CA ALA A 53 19.72 46.10 9.81
C ALA A 53 19.25 46.60 11.19
N ALA A 54 19.32 47.91 11.44
CA ALA A 54 18.85 48.52 12.68
C ALA A 54 17.33 48.38 12.85
N TYR A 55 16.55 48.60 11.77
CA TYR A 55 15.10 48.43 11.78
C TYR A 55 14.68 46.98 12.08
N ASN A 56 15.34 46.01 11.45
CA ASN A 56 15.10 44.59 11.72
C ASN A 56 15.50 44.19 13.15
N ALA A 57 16.60 44.74 13.68
CA ALA A 57 16.99 44.54 15.06
C ALA A 57 15.95 45.11 16.04
N TYR A 58 15.41 46.29 15.73
CA TYR A 58 14.34 46.91 16.51
C TYR A 58 13.07 46.07 16.51
N ILE A 59 12.59 45.61 15.34
CA ILE A 59 11.45 44.69 15.24
C ILE A 59 11.72 43.38 16.01
N GLY A 60 12.94 42.85 15.92
CA GLY A 60 13.35 41.66 16.67
C GLY A 60 13.21 41.83 18.18
N LEU A 61 13.56 43.02 18.70
CA LEU A 61 13.42 43.35 20.11
C LEU A 61 11.94 43.37 20.55
N PHE A 62 11.04 43.99 19.77
CA PHE A 62 9.60 43.97 20.08
C PHE A 62 9.02 42.56 20.07
N LYS A 63 9.38 41.74 19.08
CA LYS A 63 8.96 40.32 19.04
C LYS A 63 9.40 39.56 20.29
N LEU A 64 10.60 39.84 20.80
CA LEU A 64 11.10 39.22 22.02
C LEU A 64 10.35 39.70 23.26
N ILE A 65 10.03 40.99 23.33
CA ILE A 65 9.23 41.57 24.42
C ILE A 65 7.83 40.97 24.43
N ASP A 66 7.15 40.89 23.27
CA ASP A 66 5.81 40.30 23.15
C ASP A 66 5.82 38.83 23.59
N LEU A 67 6.79 38.04 23.11
CA LEU A 67 6.96 36.65 23.52
C LEU A 67 7.17 36.53 25.04
N SER A 68 7.96 37.41 25.63
CA SER A 68 8.19 37.42 27.07
C SER A 68 6.92 37.77 27.85
N GLN A 69 6.12 38.73 27.36
CA GLN A 69 4.84 39.09 27.97
C GLN A 69 3.85 37.93 27.88
N TYR A 70 3.71 37.29 26.72
CA TYR A 70 2.82 36.14 26.54
C TYR A 70 3.21 34.98 27.46
N LYS A 71 4.50 34.69 27.60
CA LYS A 71 4.98 33.65 28.52
C LYS A 71 4.65 33.96 29.98
N ILE A 72 4.84 35.20 30.45
CA ILE A 72 4.52 35.60 31.82
C ILE A 72 3.01 35.45 32.08
N LEU A 73 2.18 35.92 31.14
CA LEU A 73 0.73 35.76 31.23
C LEU A 73 0.31 34.29 31.26
N ALA A 74 0.89 33.46 30.40
CA ALA A 74 0.60 32.03 30.35
C ALA A 74 1.02 31.29 31.63
N VAL A 75 2.20 31.60 32.20
CA VAL A 75 2.65 31.03 33.49
C VAL A 75 1.73 31.45 34.63
N ASN A 76 1.35 32.74 34.68
CA ASN A 76 0.43 33.23 35.70
C ASN A 76 -0.94 32.56 35.59
N LEU A 77 -1.44 32.36 34.37
CA LEU A 77 -2.69 31.66 34.12
C LEU A 77 -2.60 30.18 34.52
N ALA A 78 -1.50 29.50 34.16
CA ALA A 78 -1.28 28.12 34.57
C ALA A 78 -1.24 27.99 36.10
N ASN A 79 -0.53 28.90 36.80
CA ASN A 79 -0.50 28.94 38.26
C ASN A 79 -1.88 29.22 38.86
N GLU A 80 -2.65 30.15 38.29
CA GLU A 80 -4.02 30.45 38.73
C GLU A 80 -4.88 29.18 38.70
N GLN A 81 -4.85 28.46 37.57
CA GLN A 81 -5.60 27.22 37.42
C GLN A 81 -5.09 26.10 38.34
N PHE A 82 -3.77 26.04 38.57
CA PHE A 82 -3.18 25.08 39.49
C PHE A 82 -3.60 25.35 40.94
N GLU A 83 -3.65 26.61 41.35
CA GLU A 83 -4.14 27.01 42.67
C GLU A 83 -5.64 26.78 42.85
N ILE A 84 -6.45 26.86 41.79
CA ILE A 84 -7.86 26.43 41.82
C ILE A 84 -7.94 24.94 42.15
N ALA A 85 -7.19 24.09 41.43
CA ALA A 85 -7.16 22.65 41.69
C ALA A 85 -6.65 22.33 43.11
N ARG A 86 -5.62 23.05 43.58
CA ARG A 86 -5.01 22.86 44.90
C ARG A 86 -5.91 23.23 46.07
N ASN A 87 -6.76 24.26 45.91
CA ASN A 87 -7.67 24.74 46.96
C ASN A 87 -9.06 24.08 46.90
N MET A 88 -9.27 23.16 45.97
CA MET A 88 -10.52 22.43 45.80
C MET A 88 -10.57 21.20 46.73
N PRO A 89 -11.75 20.79 47.23
CA PRO A 89 -11.88 19.52 47.96
C PRO A 89 -11.37 18.34 47.12
N TYR A 90 -10.65 17.40 47.73
CA TYR A 90 -10.03 16.27 47.02
C TYR A 90 -10.98 15.54 46.05
N ASN A 91 -12.23 15.30 46.48
CA ASN A 91 -13.26 14.62 45.67
C ASN A 91 -13.74 15.45 44.47
N ASP A 92 -13.61 16.77 44.52
CA ASP A 92 -13.99 17.67 43.43
C ASP A 92 -12.87 17.84 42.40
N VAL A 93 -11.61 17.52 42.76
CA VAL A 93 -10.44 17.57 41.85
C VAL A 93 -10.58 16.44 40.84
N GLY A 94 -11.03 16.77 39.64
CA GLY A 94 -11.29 15.82 38.58
C GLY A 94 -11.97 16.51 37.41
N ILE A 95 -12.05 15.82 36.28
CA ILE A 95 -12.64 16.37 35.06
C ILE A 95 -14.14 16.08 35.05
N THR A 96 -14.95 17.08 34.67
CA THR A 96 -16.38 16.86 34.43
C THR A 96 -16.58 15.88 33.28
N GLY A 97 -17.23 14.74 33.55
CA GLY A 97 -17.38 13.66 32.57
C GLY A 97 -16.11 12.85 32.33
N GLY A 98 -15.08 12.98 33.17
CA GLY A 98 -13.84 12.21 33.09
C GLY A 98 -13.64 11.28 34.29
N ILE A 99 -12.46 10.65 34.36
CA ILE A 99 -12.01 9.82 35.48
C ILE A 99 -10.62 10.33 35.92
N PRO A 100 -10.46 10.81 37.17
CA PRO A 100 -11.49 10.94 38.19
C PRO A 100 -12.55 11.99 37.83
N SER A 101 -13.79 11.74 38.23
CA SER A 101 -14.87 12.70 38.08
C SER A 101 -14.64 13.90 39.00
N GLY A 102 -14.93 15.11 38.50
CA GLY A 102 -14.84 16.33 39.29
C GLY A 102 -15.43 17.56 38.61
N LYS A 103 -15.00 18.73 39.05
CA LYS A 103 -15.57 20.03 38.66
C LYS A 103 -14.71 20.85 37.70
N LEU A 104 -13.53 20.34 37.32
CA LEU A 104 -12.64 21.02 36.37
C LEU A 104 -13.07 20.73 34.93
N ALA A 105 -13.02 21.75 34.08
CA ALA A 105 -13.23 21.59 32.65
C ALA A 105 -11.96 21.04 31.99
N HIS A 106 -12.10 20.07 31.08
CA HIS A 106 -10.95 19.55 30.33
C HIS A 106 -10.32 20.60 29.41
N THR A 107 -11.17 21.40 28.74
CA THR A 107 -10.74 22.51 27.89
C THR A 107 -11.52 23.76 28.23
N GLN A 108 -10.83 24.90 28.21
CA GLN A 108 -11.44 26.21 28.43
C GLN A 108 -10.64 27.29 27.70
N THR A 109 -11.32 28.35 27.28
CA THR A 109 -10.70 29.52 26.68
C THR A 109 -10.76 30.67 27.67
N LEU A 110 -9.60 31.21 28.03
CA LEU A 110 -9.48 32.27 29.03
C LEU A 110 -8.72 33.47 28.46
N VAL A 111 -9.18 34.67 28.80
CA VAL A 111 -8.55 35.92 28.36
C VAL A 111 -7.76 36.54 29.50
N ARG A 112 -6.47 36.84 29.27
CA ARG A 112 -5.60 37.54 30.23
C ARG A 112 -4.78 38.60 29.49
N GLY A 113 -4.77 39.83 29.99
CA GLY A 113 -4.02 40.93 29.37
C GLY A 113 -4.43 41.23 27.91
N GLY A 114 -5.68 40.96 27.53
CA GLY A 114 -6.18 41.11 26.16
C GLY A 114 -5.80 39.96 25.20
N VAL A 115 -5.07 38.94 25.67
CA VAL A 115 -4.68 37.77 24.90
C VAL A 115 -5.59 36.60 25.24
N THR A 116 -6.00 35.84 24.22
CA THR A 116 -6.83 34.65 24.38
C THR A 116 -5.93 33.42 24.46
N PHE A 117 -6.08 32.65 25.54
CA PHE A 117 -5.35 31.41 25.78
C PHE A 117 -6.29 30.21 25.74
N GLY A 118 -5.82 29.11 25.17
CA GLY A 118 -6.41 27.79 25.37
C GLY A 118 -5.80 27.16 26.62
N VAL A 119 -6.63 26.66 27.52
CA VAL A 119 -6.18 25.91 28.69
C VAL A 119 -6.75 24.50 28.61
N THR A 120 -5.85 23.53 28.64
CA THR A 120 -6.19 22.11 28.74
C THR A 120 -5.80 21.61 30.11
N THR A 121 -6.75 21.05 30.84
CA THR A 121 -6.53 20.44 32.16
C THR A 121 -6.74 18.94 32.06
N THR A 122 -5.74 18.18 32.49
CA THR A 122 -5.77 16.73 32.57
C THR A 122 -5.63 16.32 34.04
N VAL A 123 -6.54 15.50 34.53
CA VAL A 123 -6.47 14.91 35.87
C VAL A 123 -6.46 13.41 35.74
N ARG A 124 -5.53 12.73 36.42
CA ARG A 124 -5.44 11.26 36.45
C ARG A 124 -5.26 10.78 37.88
N ASN A 125 -5.88 9.66 38.21
CA ASN A 125 -5.54 8.92 39.42
C ASN A 125 -4.16 8.26 39.25
N LEU A 126 -3.35 8.26 40.31
CA LEU A 126 -2.06 7.61 40.40
C LEU A 126 -2.11 6.51 41.44
N ASP A 127 -1.56 5.36 41.07
CA ASP A 127 -1.35 4.18 41.90
C ASP A 127 0.15 4.08 42.20
N LEU A 128 0.50 4.28 43.48
CA LEU A 128 1.88 4.37 43.96
C LEU A 128 2.30 3.04 44.59
N PRO A 129 3.55 2.59 44.41
CA PRO A 129 3.97 1.25 44.86
C PRO A 129 4.03 1.00 46.37
N PHE A 130 3.60 1.94 47.22
CA PHE A 130 3.90 1.92 48.66
C PHE A 130 3.18 0.77 49.40
N ASP A 131 1.91 0.55 49.10
CA ASP A 131 1.06 -0.48 49.71
C ASP A 131 0.56 -1.53 48.70
N GLY A 132 1.00 -1.41 47.45
CA GLY A 132 0.70 -2.34 46.37
C GLY A 132 0.56 -1.58 45.06
N THR A 133 0.02 -2.26 44.06
CA THR A 133 -0.61 -1.62 42.90
C THR A 133 -1.81 -2.47 42.50
N ILE A 134 -2.77 -1.94 41.76
CA ILE A 134 -3.88 -2.75 41.24
C ILE A 134 -3.34 -3.79 40.26
N GLY A 135 -3.66 -5.07 40.51
CA GLY A 135 -3.09 -6.21 39.82
C GLY A 135 -1.66 -6.57 40.24
N GLY A 136 -1.08 -5.86 41.22
CA GLY A 136 0.25 -6.10 41.77
C GLY A 136 0.29 -7.16 42.88
N SER A 137 1.44 -7.28 43.55
CA SER A 137 1.63 -8.13 44.72
C SER A 137 2.36 -7.36 45.83
N PRO A 138 1.67 -6.90 46.89
CA PRO A 138 0.24 -7.11 47.16
C PRO A 138 -0.67 -6.39 46.16
N ASN A 139 -1.86 -6.96 45.92
CA ASN A 139 -2.88 -6.33 45.09
C ASN A 139 -3.57 -5.25 45.90
N ASP A 140 -3.43 -4.00 45.47
CA ASP A 140 -4.06 -2.89 46.15
C ASP A 140 -5.56 -2.79 45.79
N LEU A 141 -6.38 -2.56 46.82
CA LEU A 141 -7.82 -2.39 46.73
C LEU A 141 -8.23 -0.90 46.72
N SER A 142 -7.28 0.03 46.92
CA SER A 142 -7.49 1.48 46.94
C SER A 142 -6.55 2.27 46.01
N PRO A 143 -6.35 1.85 44.74
CA PRO A 143 -5.20 2.26 43.88
C PRO A 143 -5.21 3.72 43.39
N ALA A 144 -6.08 4.57 43.93
CA ALA A 144 -6.19 5.98 43.57
C ALA A 144 -5.63 6.86 44.68
N ASP A 145 -4.36 6.66 45.00
CA ASP A 145 -3.67 7.30 46.13
C ASP A 145 -3.63 8.81 45.98
N ASN A 146 -3.18 9.25 44.80
CA ASN A 146 -3.02 10.67 44.47
C ASN A 146 -3.70 11.00 43.14
N LYS A 147 -3.95 12.29 42.94
CA LYS A 147 -4.38 12.84 41.65
C LYS A 147 -3.25 13.63 41.02
N LEU A 148 -2.78 13.21 39.85
CA LEU A 148 -1.94 14.03 38.99
C LEU A 148 -2.82 15.10 38.34
N VAL A 149 -2.41 16.36 38.43
CA VAL A 149 -3.04 17.48 37.73
C VAL A 149 -2.00 18.10 36.81
N ASP A 150 -2.28 18.09 35.51
CA ASP A 150 -1.50 18.74 34.47
C ASP A 150 -2.31 19.86 33.82
N ILE A 151 -1.73 21.06 33.75
CA ILE A 151 -2.37 22.24 33.18
C ILE A 151 -1.47 22.77 32.09
N MET A 152 -1.92 22.60 30.85
CA MET A 152 -1.26 23.11 29.67
C MET A 152 -1.95 24.38 29.18
N VAL A 153 -1.18 25.45 28.97
CA VAL A 153 -1.65 26.72 28.42
C VAL A 153 -1.01 26.95 27.06
N SER A 154 -1.85 27.07 26.02
CA SER A 154 -1.46 27.38 24.65
C SER A 154 -1.99 28.74 24.19
N CYS A 155 -1.37 29.31 23.16
CA CYS A 155 -1.85 30.54 22.52
C CYS A 155 -1.53 30.51 21.02
N ASP A 156 -2.53 30.18 20.21
CA ASP A 156 -2.36 30.06 18.76
C ASP A 156 -2.11 31.42 18.10
N GLY A 157 -2.58 32.52 18.70
CA GLY A 157 -2.33 33.89 18.24
C GLY A 157 -0.95 34.44 18.63
N CYS A 158 -0.22 33.77 19.51
CA CYS A 158 1.05 34.24 20.04
C CYS A 158 2.23 33.74 19.21
N LYS A 159 2.81 34.61 18.37
CA LYS A 159 3.95 34.24 17.52
C LYS A 159 5.10 33.64 18.34
N ASN A 160 5.54 32.44 17.93
CA ASN A 160 6.67 31.71 18.51
C ASN A 160 6.52 31.34 20.01
N MET A 161 5.32 31.40 20.59
CA MET A 161 5.08 30.88 21.92
C MET A 161 4.83 29.37 21.86
N LYS A 162 5.65 28.60 22.58
CA LYS A 162 5.36 27.18 22.84
C LYS A 162 4.40 27.06 24.03
N PRO A 163 3.52 26.05 24.06
CA PRO A 163 2.68 25.79 25.22
C PRO A 163 3.53 25.63 26.50
N ILE A 164 2.97 26.06 27.62
CA ILE A 164 3.58 25.94 28.95
C ILE A 164 2.74 24.93 29.72
N SER A 165 3.38 23.95 30.38
CA SER A 165 2.68 23.03 31.28
C SER A 165 3.15 23.19 32.71
N LEU A 166 2.21 23.08 33.65
CA LEU A 166 2.45 22.90 35.07
C LEU A 166 1.82 21.59 35.51
N THR A 167 2.62 20.74 36.13
CA THR A 167 2.18 19.44 36.63
C THR A 167 2.41 19.38 38.14
N GLY A 168 1.49 18.74 38.87
CA GLY A 168 1.70 18.42 40.26
C GLY A 168 0.70 17.37 40.76
N GLN A 169 0.83 17.00 42.02
CA GLN A 169 0.00 15.96 42.63
C GLN A 169 -0.82 16.54 43.78
N VAL A 170 -2.07 16.10 43.88
CA VAL A 170 -2.97 16.41 45.00
C VAL A 170 -3.21 15.11 45.75
N ALA A 171 -2.92 15.12 47.05
CA ALA A 171 -3.09 13.97 47.93
C ALA A 171 -4.33 14.14 48.83
N PRO A 172 -5.02 13.05 49.20
CA PRO A 172 -6.13 13.09 50.13
C PRO A 172 -5.66 13.47 51.54
N LYS A 173 -6.54 14.10 52.32
CA LYS A 173 -6.26 14.45 53.73
C LYS A 173 -6.41 13.25 54.68
N ASN A 174 -7.29 12.32 54.33
CA ASN A 174 -7.67 11.17 55.15
C ASN A 174 -7.04 9.89 54.60
N LEU A 175 -7.12 8.82 55.39
CA LEU A 175 -6.69 7.49 54.98
C LEU A 175 -7.51 7.00 53.77
N GLU A 176 -6.86 6.29 52.85
CA GLU A 176 -7.51 5.62 51.73
C GLU A 176 -8.51 4.56 52.21
N THR A 177 -9.52 4.32 51.38
CA THR A 177 -10.52 3.30 51.59
C THR A 177 -10.70 2.51 50.31
N ALA A 178 -10.93 1.20 50.44
CA ALA A 178 -11.14 0.31 49.30
C ALA A 178 -12.15 0.90 48.32
N SER A 179 -11.75 0.98 47.05
CA SER A 179 -12.61 1.46 45.99
C SER A 179 -13.66 0.42 45.60
N ASN A 180 -14.82 0.88 45.16
CA ASN A 180 -15.84 0.05 44.52
C ASN A 180 -15.70 0.01 42.98
N ASN A 181 -14.56 0.46 42.46
CA ASN A 181 -14.27 0.55 41.04
C ASN A 181 -13.19 -0.44 40.61
N GLY A 182 -13.00 -0.58 39.29
CA GLY A 182 -11.90 -1.35 38.70
C GLY A 182 -10.86 -0.46 38.03
N ALA A 183 -10.06 -1.04 37.15
CA ALA A 183 -9.17 -0.30 36.26
C ALA A 183 -9.35 -0.75 34.81
N LEU A 184 -9.11 0.18 33.87
CA LEU A 184 -9.12 -0.08 32.44
C LEU A 184 -7.76 0.28 31.85
N PHE A 185 -7.02 -0.73 31.40
CA PHE A 185 -5.72 -0.59 30.78
C PHE A 185 -5.86 -0.79 29.27
N VAL A 186 -5.42 0.20 28.49
CA VAL A 186 -5.38 0.14 27.04
C VAL A 186 -3.93 -0.02 26.60
N ARG A 187 -3.63 -1.13 25.94
CA ARG A 187 -2.31 -1.41 25.37
C ARG A 187 -2.34 -1.25 23.86
N VAL A 188 -1.40 -0.51 23.31
CA VAL A 188 -1.31 -0.24 21.87
C VAL A 188 0.08 -0.61 21.36
N PHE A 189 0.12 -1.42 20.32
CA PHE A 189 1.35 -1.88 19.67
C PHE A 189 1.23 -1.90 18.15
N ASP A 190 2.37 -1.95 17.46
CA ASP A 190 2.45 -1.97 15.99
C ASP A 190 2.44 -3.41 15.42
N ALA A 191 2.57 -3.57 14.10
CA ALA A 191 2.55 -4.89 13.48
C ALA A 191 3.70 -5.81 13.93
N ASN A 192 4.80 -5.22 14.44
CA ASN A 192 5.97 -5.91 14.98
C ASN A 192 5.89 -6.12 16.50
N GLY A 193 4.75 -5.78 17.12
CA GLY A 193 4.55 -5.88 18.57
C GLY A 193 5.27 -4.82 19.39
N GLN A 194 5.82 -3.77 18.76
CA GLN A 194 6.47 -2.67 19.47
C GLN A 194 5.43 -1.70 20.03
N PRO A 195 5.68 -1.11 21.21
CA PRO A 195 4.74 -0.17 21.81
C PRO A 195 4.58 1.09 20.95
N VAL A 196 3.32 1.50 20.73
CA VAL A 196 3.04 2.75 20.02
C VAL A 196 2.80 3.86 21.03
N GLN A 197 3.82 4.68 21.25
CA GLN A 197 3.70 5.89 22.07
C GLN A 197 2.85 6.96 21.38
N GLY A 198 2.05 7.69 22.16
CA GLY A 198 1.29 8.82 21.67
C GLY A 198 0.11 8.43 20.77
N ALA A 199 -0.36 7.18 20.82
CA ALA A 199 -1.59 6.78 20.17
C ALA A 199 -2.76 7.44 20.91
N SER A 200 -3.63 8.14 20.17
CA SER A 200 -4.84 8.73 20.72
C SER A 200 -5.85 7.64 21.04
N VAL A 201 -6.31 7.61 22.29
CA VAL A 201 -7.30 6.68 22.81
C VAL A 201 -8.52 7.49 23.25
N ASN A 202 -9.66 7.20 22.61
CA ASN A 202 -10.96 7.72 23.02
C ASN A 202 -11.76 6.60 23.69
N ILE A 203 -12.17 6.81 24.94
CA ILE A 203 -12.96 5.87 25.73
C ILE A 203 -14.30 6.53 26.07
N VAL A 204 -15.40 5.88 25.72
CA VAL A 204 -16.75 6.36 25.99
C VAL A 204 -17.51 5.31 26.80
N ASN A 205 -18.09 5.71 27.94
CA ASN A 205 -19.05 4.87 28.63
C ASN A 205 -20.42 4.95 27.93
N VAL A 206 -20.85 3.85 27.34
CA VAL A 206 -22.09 3.73 26.55
C VAL A 206 -23.26 3.14 27.35
N ALA A 207 -23.06 2.75 28.60
CA ALA A 207 -24.06 2.07 29.43
C ALA A 207 -24.76 2.97 30.48
N THR A 208 -24.25 4.18 30.73
CA THR A 208 -24.73 5.06 31.82
C THR A 208 -25.43 6.33 31.32
N SER A 209 -26.30 6.91 32.16
CA SER A 209 -26.98 8.20 31.89
C SER A 209 -26.04 9.41 31.96
N THR A 210 -24.91 9.29 32.66
CA THR A 210 -23.80 10.27 32.62
C THR A 210 -22.77 9.82 31.61
N SER A 211 -22.45 10.65 30.62
CA SER A 211 -21.42 10.33 29.62
C SER A 211 -20.02 10.49 30.25
N ILE A 212 -19.32 9.38 30.45
CA ILE A 212 -17.87 9.40 30.70
C ILE A 212 -17.18 9.40 29.33
N ILE A 213 -16.35 10.40 29.09
CA ILE A 213 -15.54 10.53 27.87
C ILE A 213 -14.11 10.82 28.29
N ILE A 214 -13.19 9.95 27.90
CA ILE A 214 -11.76 10.09 28.17
C ILE A 214 -11.06 10.16 26.82
N ASN A 215 -10.37 11.28 26.58
CA ASN A 215 -9.48 11.45 25.44
C ASN A 215 -8.07 11.58 25.98
N ASP A 216 -7.22 10.61 25.67
CA ASP A 216 -5.86 10.60 26.16
C ASP A 216 -4.91 9.89 25.20
N VAL A 217 -3.63 9.82 25.55
CA VAL A 217 -2.61 9.17 24.74
C VAL A 217 -1.84 8.12 25.52
N THR A 218 -1.37 7.10 24.79
CA THR A 218 -0.46 6.10 25.34
C THR A 218 0.91 6.68 25.66
N ASP A 219 1.53 6.15 26.71
CA ASP A 219 2.89 6.47 27.13
C ASP A 219 3.97 5.79 26.27
N ALA A 220 5.24 5.93 26.68
CA ALA A 220 6.38 5.34 25.97
C ALA A 220 6.35 3.80 25.89
N THR A 221 5.58 3.14 26.76
CA THR A 221 5.38 1.69 26.78
C THR A 221 4.13 1.26 25.99
N GLY A 222 3.46 2.20 25.32
CA GLY A 222 2.25 1.93 24.57
C GLY A 222 1.04 1.71 25.48
N MET A 223 1.10 2.14 26.74
CA MET A 223 0.04 1.93 27.72
C MET A 223 -0.70 3.22 28.03
N LEU A 224 -2.02 3.10 28.22
CA LEU A 224 -2.85 4.07 28.91
C LEU A 224 -3.55 3.36 30.06
N GLN A 225 -3.26 3.75 31.29
CA GLN A 225 -3.85 3.17 32.48
C GLN A 225 -4.86 4.15 33.07
N ILE A 226 -6.14 3.75 33.09
CA ILE A 226 -7.19 4.50 33.77
C ILE A 226 -7.56 3.72 35.04
N ILE A 227 -7.43 4.39 36.18
CA ILE A 227 -7.61 3.80 37.50
C ILE A 227 -8.89 4.38 38.11
N ASP A 228 -9.55 3.57 38.94
CA ASP A 228 -10.82 3.93 39.60
C ASP A 228 -11.99 4.09 38.61
N VAL A 229 -12.07 3.15 37.67
CA VAL A 229 -13.10 3.12 36.62
C VAL A 229 -14.38 2.44 37.12
N PRO A 230 -15.56 3.11 37.05
CA PRO A 230 -16.82 2.51 37.50
C PRO A 230 -17.09 1.16 36.84
N PRO A 231 -17.52 0.11 37.58
CA PRO A 231 -17.82 -1.17 36.97
C PRO A 231 -18.99 -1.07 35.98
N GLY A 232 -18.93 -1.87 34.92
CA GLY A 232 -19.97 -1.91 33.90
C GLY A 232 -19.74 -3.04 32.91
N ASN A 233 -20.80 -3.78 32.59
CA ASN A 233 -20.74 -4.87 31.61
C ASN A 233 -20.81 -4.30 30.18
N THR A 234 -19.81 -4.61 29.37
CA THR A 234 -19.67 -4.15 27.97
C THR A 234 -19.95 -2.66 27.81
N ALA A 235 -19.48 -1.88 28.78
CA ALA A 235 -19.89 -0.49 28.99
C ALA A 235 -18.92 0.50 28.34
N TYR A 236 -17.69 0.11 28.06
CA TYR A 236 -16.63 1.02 27.63
C TYR A 236 -16.26 0.77 26.17
N ARG A 237 -16.65 1.69 25.29
CA ARG A 237 -16.24 1.69 23.90
C ARG A 237 -14.91 2.41 23.74
N ILE A 238 -13.93 1.74 23.13
CA ILE A 238 -12.57 2.24 22.99
C ILE A 238 -12.25 2.36 21.50
N THR A 239 -11.70 3.50 21.08
CA THR A 239 -11.17 3.72 19.73
C THR A 239 -9.74 4.23 19.84
N VAL A 240 -8.82 3.59 19.12
CA VAL A 240 -7.39 3.91 19.11
C VAL A 240 -6.97 4.31 17.71
N THR A 241 -6.29 5.45 17.59
CA THR A 241 -5.78 5.97 16.31
C THR A 241 -4.52 6.79 16.52
N LYS A 242 -3.75 7.00 15.45
CA LYS A 242 -2.61 7.91 15.42
C LYS A 242 -2.47 8.47 14.01
N ASN A 243 -2.06 9.72 13.86
CA ASN A 243 -1.91 10.33 12.54
C ASN A 243 -0.93 9.50 11.67
N GLY A 244 -1.37 9.13 10.46
CA GLY A 244 -0.63 8.25 9.55
C GLY A 244 -0.73 6.75 9.86
N TYR A 245 -1.46 6.35 10.90
CA TYR A 245 -1.65 4.94 11.30
C TYR A 245 -3.09 4.49 11.01
N SER A 246 -3.29 3.17 10.95
CA SER A 246 -4.63 2.57 10.97
C SER A 246 -5.39 2.89 12.26
N THR A 247 -6.69 2.61 12.26
CA THR A 247 -7.54 2.71 13.45
C THR A 247 -8.03 1.33 13.89
N ASP A 248 -8.14 1.12 15.19
CA ASP A 248 -8.70 -0.08 15.80
C ASP A 248 -9.65 0.30 16.94
N ARG A 249 -10.66 -0.54 17.20
CA ARG A 249 -11.73 -0.23 18.15
C ARG A 249 -12.46 -1.45 18.68
N THR A 250 -13.20 -1.25 19.75
CA THR A 250 -14.21 -2.20 20.23
C THR A 250 -15.56 -1.98 19.51
N TYR A 251 -16.43 -2.98 19.59
CA TYR A 251 -17.76 -2.97 18.96
C TYR A 251 -18.87 -3.40 19.93
N PRO A 252 -20.10 -2.84 19.79
CA PRO A 252 -21.24 -3.25 20.62
C PRO A 252 -21.61 -4.71 20.37
N PRO A 253 -21.72 -5.54 21.42
CA PRO A 253 -22.32 -6.87 21.30
C PRO A 253 -23.81 -6.78 20.93
N GLY A 254 -24.28 -7.70 20.08
CA GLY A 254 -25.68 -7.78 19.67
C GLY A 254 -26.10 -6.77 18.58
N ASP A 255 -25.15 -6.04 17.99
CA ASP A 255 -25.43 -5.20 16.81
C ASP A 255 -25.86 -6.05 15.61
N ILE A 256 -26.80 -5.56 14.80
CA ILE A 256 -27.33 -6.34 13.67
C ILE A 256 -26.28 -6.65 12.60
N ALA A 257 -25.32 -5.74 12.40
CA ALA A 257 -24.24 -5.89 11.43
C ALA A 257 -23.04 -6.66 11.99
N ASN A 258 -22.91 -6.73 13.33
CA ASN A 258 -21.87 -7.50 14.00
C ASN A 258 -22.36 -8.03 15.36
N PRO A 259 -23.17 -9.10 15.38
CA PRO A 259 -23.80 -9.58 16.63
C PRO A 259 -22.79 -10.11 17.64
N THR A 260 -21.70 -10.72 17.15
CA THR A 260 -20.65 -11.36 17.94
C THR A 260 -19.28 -10.79 17.56
N PRO A 261 -18.96 -9.56 18.03
CA PRO A 261 -17.69 -8.93 17.70
C PRO A 261 -16.50 -9.67 18.32
N LEU A 262 -15.40 -9.78 17.58
CA LEU A 262 -14.16 -10.37 18.10
C LEU A 262 -13.50 -9.50 19.18
N LYS A 263 -13.77 -8.19 19.16
CA LYS A 263 -13.34 -7.23 20.16
C LYS A 263 -14.57 -6.46 20.68
N PRO A 264 -15.32 -7.03 21.63
CA PRO A 264 -16.51 -6.39 22.19
C PRO A 264 -16.14 -5.15 23.01
N ASP A 265 -17.10 -4.23 23.20
CA ASP A 265 -16.99 -3.15 24.18
C ASP A 265 -16.60 -3.71 25.56
N ALA A 266 -15.70 -3.03 26.27
CA ALA A 266 -15.01 -3.59 27.42
C ALA A 266 -15.89 -3.63 28.67
N THR A 267 -15.75 -4.72 29.43
CA THR A 267 -16.35 -4.89 30.76
C THR A 267 -15.33 -4.50 31.82
N VAL A 268 -15.69 -3.60 32.73
CA VAL A 268 -14.90 -3.29 33.93
C VAL A 268 -15.58 -3.93 35.12
N LEU A 269 -14.82 -4.71 35.90
CA LEU A 269 -15.30 -5.39 37.11
C LEU A 269 -14.74 -4.70 38.36
N LEU A 270 -15.48 -4.84 39.46
CA LEU A 270 -15.09 -4.35 40.78
C LEU A 270 -13.70 -4.87 41.16
N GLN A 271 -12.78 -3.96 41.52
CA GLN A 271 -11.43 -4.26 42.03
C GLN A 271 -10.60 -5.18 41.12
N GLN A 272 -10.84 -5.13 39.81
CA GLN A 272 -10.08 -5.90 38.81
C GLN A 272 -9.52 -4.99 37.72
N VAL A 273 -8.39 -5.43 37.15
CA VAL A 273 -7.81 -4.84 35.94
C VAL A 273 -8.46 -5.47 34.72
N THR A 274 -9.15 -4.66 33.93
CA THR A 274 -9.51 -5.02 32.56
C THR A 274 -8.45 -4.46 31.63
N GLN A 275 -7.76 -5.32 30.88
CA GLN A 275 -6.81 -4.90 29.86
C GLN A 275 -7.35 -5.20 28.46
N VAL A 276 -7.31 -4.21 27.57
CA VAL A 276 -7.68 -4.34 26.17
C VAL A 276 -6.51 -3.93 25.28
N SER A 277 -6.23 -4.76 24.28
CA SER A 277 -5.09 -4.61 23.37
C SER A 277 -5.55 -4.19 21.97
N PHE A 278 -4.83 -3.24 21.37
CA PHE A 278 -5.07 -2.73 20.02
C PHE A 278 -3.78 -2.77 19.21
N SER A 279 -3.90 -3.19 17.95
CA SER A 279 -2.81 -3.08 16.99
C SER A 279 -3.09 -1.95 16.00
N ILE A 280 -2.19 -0.97 15.94
CA ILE A 280 -2.20 0.10 14.94
C ILE A 280 -0.79 0.27 14.40
N ASP A 281 -0.66 0.47 13.10
CA ASP A 281 0.61 0.72 12.43
C ASP A 281 0.39 1.69 11.26
N LYS A 282 1.49 2.18 10.69
CA LYS A 282 1.48 3.09 9.56
C LYS A 282 0.70 2.52 8.38
N LEU A 283 -0.10 3.37 7.76
CA LEU A 283 -0.86 3.02 6.55
C LEU A 283 0.10 2.79 5.37
N GLY A 284 -0.21 1.79 4.55
CA GLY A 284 0.44 1.52 3.28
C GLY A 284 -0.43 1.93 2.09
N MET A 285 0.00 1.53 0.90
CA MET A 285 -0.67 1.80 -0.36
C MET A 285 -0.80 0.53 -1.20
N ILE A 286 -1.85 0.45 -2.02
CA ILE A 286 -1.97 -0.55 -3.08
C ILE A 286 -2.13 0.19 -4.41
N ASN A 287 -1.24 -0.09 -5.36
CA ASN A 287 -1.32 0.40 -6.74
C ASN A 287 -1.81 -0.73 -7.64
N VAL A 288 -3.07 -0.66 -8.05
CA VAL A 288 -3.71 -1.67 -8.89
C VAL A 288 -3.53 -1.32 -10.36
N VAL A 289 -3.21 -2.30 -11.19
CA VAL A 289 -3.14 -2.17 -12.64
C VAL A 289 -3.91 -3.33 -13.29
N SER A 290 -4.87 -3.04 -14.18
CA SER A 290 -5.60 -4.01 -14.98
C SER A 290 -5.11 -3.99 -16.43
N ILE A 291 -4.65 -5.15 -16.92
CA ILE A 291 -4.00 -5.28 -18.24
C ILE A 291 -4.36 -6.61 -18.91
N GLY A 292 -4.20 -6.67 -20.22
CA GLY A 292 -4.33 -7.89 -21.02
C GLY A 292 -3.05 -8.75 -21.05
N PRO A 293 -3.11 -9.94 -21.69
CA PRO A 293 -1.98 -10.87 -21.80
C PRO A 293 -0.80 -10.34 -22.65
N THR A 294 -1.00 -9.26 -23.40
CA THR A 294 0.02 -8.53 -24.17
C THR A 294 0.26 -7.12 -23.63
N CYS A 295 0.03 -6.91 -22.33
CA CYS A 295 0.27 -5.65 -21.61
C CYS A 295 -0.56 -4.43 -22.04
N ALA A 296 -1.56 -4.60 -22.90
CA ALA A 296 -2.51 -3.54 -23.20
C ALA A 296 -3.36 -3.24 -21.96
N SER A 297 -3.53 -1.96 -21.60
CA SER A 297 -4.40 -1.57 -20.48
C SER A 297 -5.84 -2.03 -20.69
N ILE A 298 -6.45 -2.58 -19.64
CA ILE A 298 -7.89 -2.87 -19.60
C ILE A 298 -8.54 -1.80 -18.71
N PRO A 299 -9.34 -0.90 -19.28
CA PRO A 299 -10.00 0.15 -18.52
C PRO A 299 -11.16 -0.39 -17.67
N ASP A 300 -11.52 0.35 -16.62
CA ASP A 300 -12.78 0.20 -15.88
C ASP A 300 -13.04 -1.22 -15.34
N PHE A 301 -11.99 -1.95 -14.95
CA PHE A 301 -12.08 -3.33 -14.47
C PHE A 301 -12.66 -3.39 -13.05
N ASN A 302 -13.75 -4.13 -12.87
CA ASN A 302 -14.48 -4.24 -11.60
C ASN A 302 -14.01 -5.43 -10.75
N PHE A 303 -13.78 -5.18 -9.46
CA PHE A 303 -13.44 -6.22 -8.49
C PHE A 303 -13.83 -5.79 -7.08
N ALA A 304 -14.06 -6.75 -6.20
CA ALA A 304 -14.08 -6.51 -4.76
C ALA A 304 -12.69 -6.76 -4.16
N LEU A 305 -12.28 -5.91 -3.23
CA LEU A 305 -11.06 -6.10 -2.44
C LEU A 305 -11.45 -6.37 -0.99
N VAL A 306 -11.08 -7.54 -0.48
CA VAL A 306 -11.52 -8.04 0.83
C VAL A 306 -10.32 -8.33 1.72
N SER A 307 -10.32 -7.82 2.95
CA SER A 307 -9.23 -8.02 3.91
C SER A 307 -9.37 -9.33 4.69
N SER A 308 -8.24 -9.91 5.10
CA SER A 308 -8.25 -11.12 5.94
C SER A 308 -8.58 -10.84 7.41
N LYS A 309 -8.25 -9.65 7.94
CA LYS A 309 -8.69 -9.24 9.27
C LYS A 309 -10.21 -9.16 9.31
N THR A 310 -10.79 -9.65 10.40
CA THR A 310 -12.23 -9.60 10.66
C THR A 310 -12.53 -8.84 11.95
N ILE A 311 -13.71 -8.22 12.02
CA ILE A 311 -14.22 -7.52 13.22
C ILE A 311 -15.25 -8.35 14.00
N GLY A 312 -15.69 -9.44 13.41
CA GLY A 312 -16.67 -10.39 13.92
C GLY A 312 -16.58 -11.70 13.14
N THR A 313 -17.39 -12.69 13.49
CA THR A 313 -17.42 -13.98 12.78
C THR A 313 -17.77 -13.78 11.30
N ASN A 314 -16.80 -14.02 10.41
CA ASN A 314 -16.92 -13.85 8.96
C ASN A 314 -17.30 -12.42 8.51
N ILE A 315 -16.94 -11.40 9.27
CA ILE A 315 -17.14 -9.99 8.90
C ILE A 315 -15.77 -9.35 8.66
N PRO A 316 -15.33 -9.22 7.39
CA PRO A 316 -14.08 -8.54 7.05
C PRO A 316 -14.05 -7.12 7.60
N LYS A 317 -12.87 -6.67 8.04
CA LYS A 317 -12.65 -5.29 8.50
C LYS A 317 -12.72 -4.31 7.32
N PHE A 318 -12.26 -4.73 6.15
CA PHE A 318 -12.36 -3.99 4.89
C PHE A 318 -12.95 -4.90 3.80
N SER A 319 -13.97 -4.40 3.12
CA SER A 319 -14.58 -5.02 1.95
C SER A 319 -15.22 -3.93 1.10
N GLN A 320 -14.68 -3.70 -0.09
CA GLN A 320 -15.19 -2.67 -1.01
C GLN A 320 -15.19 -3.18 -2.44
N ASN A 321 -16.24 -2.82 -3.17
CA ASN A 321 -16.26 -2.93 -4.63
C ASN A 321 -15.51 -1.73 -5.21
N LEU A 322 -14.53 -2.02 -6.06
CA LEU A 322 -13.60 -1.08 -6.65
C LEU A 322 -13.57 -1.24 -8.17
N MET A 323 -13.09 -0.21 -8.84
CA MET A 323 -12.96 -0.16 -10.30
C MET A 323 -11.68 0.58 -10.67
N THR A 324 -10.94 0.08 -11.65
CA THR A 324 -9.82 0.85 -12.23
C THR A 324 -10.34 1.99 -13.10
N ASN A 325 -9.50 2.96 -13.44
CA ASN A 325 -9.86 4.07 -14.32
C ASN A 325 -9.73 3.70 -15.81
N SER A 326 -9.94 4.69 -16.69
CA SER A 326 -9.80 4.55 -18.15
C SER A 326 -8.39 4.17 -18.64
N SER A 327 -7.37 4.29 -17.79
CA SER A 327 -5.99 3.85 -18.08
C SER A 327 -5.68 2.47 -17.48
N GLY A 328 -6.66 1.83 -16.84
CA GLY A 328 -6.51 0.56 -16.16
C GLY A 328 -5.74 0.68 -14.84
N THR A 329 -5.77 1.82 -14.14
CA THR A 329 -5.07 1.99 -12.85
C THR A 329 -6.00 2.39 -11.70
N LEU A 330 -5.63 2.07 -10.46
CA LEU A 330 -6.28 2.55 -9.24
C LEU A 330 -5.26 2.64 -8.09
N ASP A 331 -5.19 3.81 -7.44
CA ASP A 331 -4.32 4.04 -6.28
C ASP A 331 -5.14 4.08 -4.99
N LEU A 332 -4.84 3.16 -4.07
CA LEU A 332 -5.41 3.14 -2.72
C LEU A 332 -4.32 3.61 -1.74
N THR A 333 -4.46 4.82 -1.19
CA THR A 333 -3.36 5.50 -0.47
C THR A 333 -3.39 5.36 1.05
N ALA A 334 -4.39 4.68 1.61
CA ALA A 334 -4.64 4.62 3.06
C ALA A 334 -5.02 3.21 3.50
N MET A 335 -4.21 2.22 3.12
CA MET A 335 -4.50 0.81 3.37
C MET A 335 -3.88 0.37 4.70
N GLU A 336 -4.65 -0.33 5.53
CA GLU A 336 -4.12 -0.98 6.72
C GLU A 336 -3.23 -2.17 6.31
N TRP A 337 -2.17 -2.46 7.06
CA TRP A 337 -1.39 -3.68 6.82
C TRP A 337 -2.29 -4.90 7.04
N ASP A 338 -2.39 -5.74 6.02
CA ASP A 338 -3.22 -6.94 6.02
C ASP A 338 -2.83 -7.79 4.80
N THR A 339 -3.46 -8.95 4.66
CA THR A 339 -3.58 -9.64 3.39
C THR A 339 -4.95 -9.33 2.78
N TYR A 340 -4.97 -9.01 1.50
CA TYR A 340 -6.16 -8.64 0.74
C TYR A 340 -6.37 -9.62 -0.41
N THR A 341 -7.60 -10.06 -0.58
CA THR A 341 -8.03 -10.94 -1.67
C THR A 341 -8.78 -10.11 -2.71
N VAL A 342 -8.35 -10.22 -3.97
CA VAL A 342 -9.10 -9.73 -5.13
C VAL A 342 -10.19 -10.75 -5.44
N VAL A 343 -11.44 -10.31 -5.44
CA VAL A 343 -12.59 -11.10 -5.86
C VAL A 343 -13.12 -10.49 -7.15
N PRO A 344 -12.94 -11.14 -8.31
CA PRO A 344 -13.39 -10.58 -9.58
C PRO A 344 -14.91 -10.39 -9.59
N THR A 345 -15.36 -9.21 -10.04
CA THR A 345 -16.80 -8.91 -10.20
C THR A 345 -17.12 -8.30 -11.57
N ASP A 346 -16.13 -8.22 -12.45
CA ASP A 346 -16.30 -7.72 -13.80
C ASP A 346 -17.15 -8.67 -14.65
N THR A 347 -17.92 -8.11 -15.57
CA THR A 347 -18.84 -8.85 -16.44
C THR A 347 -18.35 -8.91 -17.89
N SER A 348 -17.42 -8.04 -18.27
CA SER A 348 -16.81 -7.97 -19.61
C SER A 348 -15.49 -8.72 -19.68
N TYR A 349 -14.81 -8.88 -18.54
CA TYR A 349 -13.52 -9.54 -18.42
C TYR A 349 -13.52 -10.56 -17.28
N VAL A 350 -12.67 -11.59 -17.42
CA VAL A 350 -12.34 -12.52 -16.34
C VAL A 350 -10.85 -12.44 -16.02
N VAL A 351 -10.48 -12.78 -14.79
CA VAL A 351 -9.07 -12.78 -14.36
C VAL A 351 -8.35 -14.00 -14.94
N ALA A 352 -7.34 -13.74 -15.77
CA ALA A 352 -6.42 -14.72 -16.32
C ALA A 352 -5.17 -14.93 -15.45
N GLY A 353 -4.93 -14.02 -14.49
CA GLY A 353 -3.89 -14.17 -13.48
C GLY A 353 -3.73 -12.92 -12.61
N LEU A 354 -2.98 -13.06 -11.53
CA LEU A 354 -2.72 -12.01 -10.54
C LEU A 354 -1.23 -12.00 -10.19
N ASN A 355 -0.66 -10.81 -10.02
CA ASN A 355 0.69 -10.66 -9.50
C ASN A 355 0.77 -9.50 -8.49
N PRO A 356 1.04 -9.75 -7.20
CA PRO A 356 1.22 -11.07 -6.57
C PRO A 356 -0.03 -11.96 -6.65
N LEU A 357 0.14 -13.25 -6.35
CA LEU A 357 -0.98 -14.19 -6.22
C LEU A 357 -1.95 -13.74 -5.12
N ASN A 358 -3.20 -14.18 -5.22
CA ASN A 358 -4.15 -14.07 -4.12
C ASN A 358 -3.77 -15.00 -2.96
N PRO A 359 -3.92 -14.56 -1.69
CA PRO A 359 -4.11 -13.17 -1.26
C PRO A 359 -2.80 -12.37 -1.32
N THR A 360 -2.90 -11.06 -1.57
CA THR A 360 -1.77 -10.13 -1.62
C THR A 360 -1.52 -9.47 -0.27
N THR A 361 -0.28 -9.52 0.23
CA THR A 361 0.12 -8.88 1.50
C THR A 361 0.47 -7.41 1.31
N VAL A 362 0.00 -6.57 2.21
CA VAL A 362 0.42 -5.16 2.35
C VAL A 362 1.09 -5.00 3.70
N ASN A 363 2.36 -4.60 3.70
CA ASN A 363 3.12 -4.32 4.93
C ASN A 363 2.86 -2.87 5.39
N PRO A 364 3.10 -2.55 6.68
CA PRO A 364 3.05 -1.16 7.15
C PRO A 364 4.02 -0.26 6.39
N ASP A 365 3.63 0.99 6.14
CA ASP A 365 4.48 2.02 5.49
C ASP A 365 5.07 1.58 4.13
N SER A 366 4.35 0.73 3.39
CA SER A 366 4.81 0.15 2.13
C SER A 366 3.82 0.39 0.99
N ALA A 367 4.33 0.33 -0.23
CA ALA A 367 3.53 0.37 -1.45
C ALA A 367 3.55 -1.01 -2.11
N GLN A 368 2.37 -1.58 -2.32
CA GLN A 368 2.19 -2.88 -2.95
C GLN A 368 1.62 -2.69 -4.35
N GLN A 369 2.36 -3.14 -5.37
CA GLN A 369 1.83 -3.22 -6.72
C GLN A 369 0.97 -4.48 -6.85
N LEU A 370 -0.21 -4.35 -7.43
CA LEU A 370 -1.15 -5.44 -7.70
C LEU A 370 -1.54 -5.39 -9.18
N GLN A 371 -1.10 -6.39 -9.94
CA GLN A 371 -1.40 -6.52 -11.35
C GLN A 371 -2.52 -7.54 -11.52
N ILE A 372 -3.58 -7.14 -12.20
CA ILE A 372 -4.68 -8.00 -12.63
C ILE A 372 -4.51 -8.23 -14.13
N ILE A 373 -4.14 -9.44 -14.51
CA ILE A 373 -4.13 -9.86 -15.91
C ILE A 373 -5.53 -10.36 -16.22
N ALA A 374 -6.20 -9.72 -17.17
CA ALA A 374 -7.58 -10.02 -17.53
C ALA A 374 -7.70 -10.35 -19.03
N THR A 375 -8.71 -11.16 -19.35
CA THR A 375 -9.04 -11.57 -20.72
C THR A 375 -10.53 -11.37 -20.94
N PRO A 376 -11.00 -11.13 -22.19
CA PRO A 376 -12.43 -11.01 -22.45
C PRO A 376 -13.22 -12.18 -21.88
N HIS A 377 -14.37 -11.88 -21.31
CA HIS A 377 -15.22 -12.86 -20.66
C HIS A 377 -15.70 -13.92 -21.66
N MET A 378 -15.38 -15.18 -21.38
CA MET A 378 -15.89 -16.35 -22.09
C MET A 378 -16.62 -17.24 -21.07
N PRO A 379 -17.68 -17.97 -21.47
CA PRO A 379 -18.40 -18.85 -20.56
C PRO A 379 -17.44 -19.82 -19.88
N GLN A 380 -17.58 -19.96 -18.56
CA GLN A 380 -16.93 -20.98 -17.74
C GLN A 380 -15.41 -21.03 -17.91
N SER A 381 -14.72 -20.31 -17.02
CA SER A 381 -13.27 -20.26 -16.99
C SER A 381 -12.71 -20.84 -15.71
N ILE A 382 -11.64 -21.63 -15.82
CA ILE A 382 -10.88 -22.17 -14.69
C ILE A 382 -9.47 -21.57 -14.75
N LEU A 383 -9.14 -20.76 -13.76
CA LEU A 383 -7.78 -20.31 -13.49
C LEU A 383 -7.10 -21.35 -12.59
N VAL A 384 -6.02 -21.97 -13.06
CA VAL A 384 -5.20 -22.86 -12.22
C VAL A 384 -3.98 -22.08 -11.74
N THR A 385 -3.83 -21.96 -10.42
CA THR A 385 -2.70 -21.32 -9.75
C THR A 385 -1.83 -22.39 -9.08
N VAL A 386 -0.60 -22.55 -9.55
CA VAL A 386 0.36 -23.54 -9.05
C VAL A 386 1.41 -22.85 -8.20
N LYS A 387 1.55 -23.29 -6.95
CA LYS A 387 2.54 -22.77 -6.00
C LYS A 387 3.29 -23.86 -5.25
N ASP A 388 4.45 -23.50 -4.75
CA ASP A 388 5.30 -24.36 -3.94
C ASP A 388 4.79 -24.45 -2.50
N GLY A 389 4.70 -25.67 -1.96
CA GLY A 389 4.16 -25.91 -0.62
C GLY A 389 4.96 -25.29 0.52
N ALA A 390 6.28 -25.12 0.37
CA ALA A 390 7.14 -24.57 1.42
C ALA A 390 7.20 -23.05 1.35
N THR A 391 7.46 -22.50 0.17
CA THR A 391 7.70 -21.06 -0.03
C THR A 391 6.42 -20.27 -0.31
N GLN A 392 5.33 -20.95 -0.71
CA GLN A 392 4.08 -20.35 -1.19
C GLN A 392 4.26 -19.47 -2.45
N LEU A 393 5.43 -19.51 -3.10
CA LEU A 393 5.72 -18.78 -4.33
C LEU A 393 5.15 -19.52 -5.55
N PRO A 394 4.78 -18.78 -6.63
CA PRO A 394 4.32 -19.37 -7.87
C PRO A 394 5.37 -20.30 -8.52
N ILE A 395 4.92 -21.42 -9.10
CA ILE A 395 5.77 -22.34 -9.88
C ILE A 395 5.50 -22.16 -11.36
N SER A 396 6.39 -21.45 -12.06
CA SER A 396 6.36 -21.35 -13.53
C SER A 396 6.94 -22.60 -14.21
N GLY A 397 6.46 -22.89 -15.42
CA GLY A 397 6.90 -24.03 -16.21
C GLY A 397 6.33 -25.37 -15.73
N ALA A 398 5.23 -25.38 -14.98
CA ALA A 398 4.47 -26.58 -14.67
C ALA A 398 3.48 -26.87 -15.81
N THR A 399 3.38 -28.13 -16.22
CA THR A 399 2.44 -28.59 -17.24
C THR A 399 1.09 -28.85 -16.58
N VAL A 400 0.06 -28.16 -17.03
CA VAL A 400 -1.32 -28.32 -16.56
C VAL A 400 -2.14 -28.89 -17.70
N THR A 401 -2.66 -30.09 -17.50
CA THR A 401 -3.57 -30.76 -18.44
C THR A 401 -4.97 -30.73 -17.87
N LEU A 402 -5.92 -30.18 -18.63
CA LEU A 402 -7.35 -30.22 -18.34
C LEU A 402 -8.01 -31.18 -19.32
N SER A 403 -8.77 -32.16 -18.83
CA SER A 403 -9.35 -33.20 -19.68
C SER A 403 -10.79 -33.55 -19.31
N LYS A 404 -11.55 -33.98 -20.33
CA LYS A 404 -12.86 -34.63 -20.21
C LYS A 404 -12.98 -35.70 -21.28
N SER A 405 -14.07 -36.46 -21.30
CA SER A 405 -14.30 -37.45 -22.36
C SER A 405 -14.22 -36.79 -23.76
N GLY A 406 -13.28 -37.26 -24.59
CA GLY A 406 -13.08 -36.79 -25.97
C GLY A 406 -12.43 -35.43 -26.13
N TRP A 407 -11.91 -34.80 -25.07
CA TRP A 407 -11.23 -33.51 -25.14
C TRP A 407 -10.11 -33.38 -24.10
N THR A 408 -8.99 -32.82 -24.52
CA THR A 408 -7.86 -32.49 -23.65
C THR A 408 -7.23 -31.18 -24.12
N ASP A 409 -6.80 -30.35 -23.18
CA ASP A 409 -6.02 -29.15 -23.43
C ASP A 409 -4.87 -29.08 -22.43
N THR A 410 -3.69 -28.69 -22.89
CA THR A 410 -2.47 -28.68 -22.11
C THR A 410 -1.81 -27.32 -22.21
N LYS A 411 -1.57 -26.69 -21.06
CA LYS A 411 -0.91 -25.39 -20.95
C LYS A 411 0.25 -25.46 -19.98
N THR A 412 1.13 -24.46 -20.04
CA THR A 412 2.29 -24.34 -19.15
C THR A 412 2.19 -23.08 -18.32
N THR A 413 2.34 -23.18 -17.00
CA THR A 413 2.28 -22.02 -16.10
C THR A 413 3.37 -21.00 -16.38
N GLY A 414 3.05 -19.73 -16.18
CA GLY A 414 4.02 -18.66 -16.40
C GLY A 414 4.46 -18.52 -17.86
N LYS A 415 3.65 -18.96 -18.82
CA LYS A 415 3.86 -18.71 -20.25
C LYS A 415 2.60 -18.13 -20.88
N GLY A 416 2.76 -17.01 -21.59
CA GLY A 416 1.79 -16.51 -22.55
C GLY A 416 1.90 -17.26 -23.87
N PHE A 417 0.90 -17.07 -24.73
CA PHE A 417 0.92 -17.61 -26.09
C PHE A 417 0.26 -16.63 -27.05
N ILE A 418 0.71 -16.64 -28.30
CA ILE A 418 0.00 -16.04 -29.43
C ILE A 418 -0.24 -17.16 -30.44
N ASN A 419 -1.45 -17.19 -30.99
CA ASN A 419 -1.87 -18.18 -31.97
C ASN A 419 -2.54 -17.50 -33.17
N GLN A 420 -2.11 -17.86 -34.37
CA GLN A 420 -2.74 -17.50 -35.62
C GLN A 420 -3.32 -18.77 -36.28
N THR A 421 -4.64 -18.77 -36.46
CA THR A 421 -5.41 -19.92 -37.00
C THR A 421 -6.04 -19.65 -38.36
N ASP A 422 -5.82 -18.46 -38.93
CA ASP A 422 -6.35 -18.10 -40.24
C ASP A 422 -5.42 -17.11 -40.95
N TRP A 423 -5.36 -17.22 -42.27
CA TRP A 423 -4.61 -16.36 -43.18
C TRP A 423 -5.46 -15.88 -44.36
N SER A 424 -6.75 -16.23 -44.39
CA SER A 424 -7.66 -15.97 -45.53
C SER A 424 -7.88 -14.48 -45.85
N GLY A 425 -7.50 -13.57 -44.96
CA GLY A 425 -7.55 -12.12 -45.15
C GLY A 425 -6.45 -11.58 -46.06
N GLY A 426 -5.44 -12.39 -46.40
CA GLY A 426 -4.38 -12.04 -47.35
C GLY A 426 -3.22 -11.22 -46.78
N ASP A 427 -2.29 -10.86 -47.66
CA ASP A 427 -1.03 -10.19 -47.36
C ASP A 427 -1.19 -8.66 -47.17
N GLY A 428 -0.08 -7.97 -46.88
CA GLY A 428 -0.01 -6.51 -46.77
C GLY A 428 -0.26 -5.93 -45.37
N GLN A 429 -0.26 -6.76 -44.32
CA GLN A 429 -0.39 -6.31 -42.93
C GLN A 429 0.94 -6.37 -42.19
N SER A 430 1.48 -5.20 -41.81
CA SER A 430 2.76 -5.13 -41.09
C SER A 430 2.67 -5.56 -39.63
N GLU A 431 1.63 -5.16 -38.91
CA GLU A 431 1.41 -5.44 -37.48
C GLU A 431 0.18 -6.33 -37.30
N TYR A 432 0.22 -7.28 -36.36
CA TYR A 432 -0.85 -8.23 -36.15
C TYR A 432 -2.08 -7.57 -35.52
N ILE A 433 -2.94 -7.00 -36.37
CA ILE A 433 -4.16 -6.28 -35.99
C ILE A 433 -5.40 -7.07 -36.42
N ILE A 434 -5.46 -7.44 -37.71
CA ILE A 434 -6.50 -8.32 -38.24
C ILE A 434 -5.95 -9.75 -38.20
N THR A 435 -6.60 -10.60 -37.40
CA THR A 435 -6.08 -11.92 -37.02
C THR A 435 -5.97 -12.91 -38.18
N ASN A 436 -6.68 -12.66 -39.29
CA ASN A 436 -6.61 -13.49 -40.50
C ASN A 436 -5.71 -12.91 -41.60
N ARG A 437 -4.89 -11.90 -41.32
CA ARG A 437 -3.96 -11.28 -42.29
C ARG A 437 -2.51 -11.47 -41.91
N TYR A 438 -1.62 -11.29 -42.88
CA TYR A 438 -0.18 -11.46 -42.74
C TYR A 438 0.61 -10.43 -43.55
N MET A 439 1.94 -10.41 -43.41
CA MET A 439 2.77 -9.38 -44.03
C MET A 439 2.93 -9.59 -45.53
N TYR A 440 3.36 -10.78 -45.93
CA TYR A 440 3.79 -11.07 -47.29
C TYR A 440 3.70 -12.57 -47.59
N ASP A 441 3.43 -12.94 -48.85
CA ASP A 441 3.68 -14.29 -49.35
C ASP A 441 4.40 -14.28 -50.71
N SER A 442 5.01 -15.41 -51.06
CA SER A 442 5.78 -15.57 -52.29
C SER A 442 4.93 -15.88 -53.54
N LEU A 443 3.62 -15.63 -53.51
CA LEU A 443 2.61 -16.04 -54.51
C LEU A 443 2.43 -17.56 -54.71
N GLY A 444 3.31 -18.38 -54.13
CA GLY A 444 3.25 -19.84 -54.16
C GLY A 444 2.30 -20.45 -53.11
N ILE A 445 1.69 -19.61 -52.28
CA ILE A 445 0.79 -19.98 -51.20
C ILE A 445 -0.66 -19.66 -51.59
N ASP A 446 -1.60 -20.49 -51.15
CA ASP A 446 -3.04 -20.24 -51.22
C ASP A 446 -3.64 -20.36 -49.81
N VAL A 447 -4.37 -19.32 -49.42
CA VAL A 447 -5.03 -19.14 -48.12
C VAL A 447 -6.55 -18.94 -48.28
N THR A 448 -7.04 -19.02 -49.52
CA THR A 448 -8.41 -18.62 -49.90
C THR A 448 -9.27 -19.79 -50.36
N SER A 449 -8.67 -20.82 -50.97
CA SER A 449 -9.42 -22.01 -51.40
C SER A 449 -9.86 -22.90 -50.23
N SER A 450 -9.09 -22.91 -49.15
CA SER A 450 -9.40 -23.55 -47.87
C SER A 450 -9.26 -22.52 -46.74
N VAL A 451 -10.36 -21.85 -46.37
CA VAL A 451 -10.34 -20.85 -45.28
C VAL A 451 -9.88 -21.49 -43.97
N GLY A 452 -8.99 -20.82 -43.24
CA GLY A 452 -8.35 -21.37 -42.05
C GLY A 452 -7.19 -22.32 -42.33
N GLU A 453 -6.83 -22.55 -43.60
CA GLU A 453 -5.65 -23.35 -43.97
C GLU A 453 -4.74 -22.57 -44.91
N THR A 454 -3.44 -22.80 -44.75
CA THR A 454 -2.41 -22.39 -45.68
C THR A 454 -1.89 -23.61 -46.43
N ILE A 455 -2.03 -23.60 -47.76
CA ILE A 455 -1.56 -24.65 -48.66
C ILE A 455 -0.71 -24.06 -49.80
N LEU A 456 -0.09 -24.91 -50.61
CA LEU A 456 0.53 -24.49 -51.86
C LEU A 456 -0.55 -24.13 -52.88
N ARG A 457 -0.30 -23.07 -53.65
CA ARG A 457 -1.23 -22.63 -54.70
C ARG A 457 -1.35 -23.68 -55.79
N SER A 458 -2.58 -23.94 -56.24
CA SER A 458 -2.88 -24.85 -57.34
C SER A 458 -3.38 -24.10 -58.57
N ALA A 459 -2.92 -24.50 -59.76
CA ALA A 459 -3.47 -24.07 -61.03
C ALA A 459 -3.77 -25.30 -61.90
N PHE A 460 -5.03 -25.44 -62.34
CA PHE A 460 -5.51 -26.59 -63.12
C PHE A 460 -5.20 -27.96 -62.48
N GLY A 461 -5.23 -28.03 -61.13
CA GLY A 461 -4.96 -29.26 -60.39
C GLY A 461 -3.48 -29.59 -60.20
N ILE A 462 -2.58 -28.66 -60.51
CA ILE A 462 -1.14 -28.77 -60.30
C ILE A 462 -0.72 -27.80 -59.20
N TYR A 463 -0.19 -28.33 -58.09
CA TYR A 463 0.39 -27.53 -57.01
C TYR A 463 1.75 -26.96 -57.40
N MET A 464 2.03 -25.73 -56.95
CA MET A 464 3.38 -25.17 -56.94
C MET A 464 4.29 -26.03 -56.05
N PHE A 465 5.56 -26.18 -56.42
CA PHE A 465 6.52 -26.98 -55.64
C PHE A 465 6.98 -26.30 -54.34
N TYR A 466 6.79 -24.98 -54.23
CA TYR A 466 7.24 -24.18 -53.10
C TYR A 466 6.39 -22.92 -52.93
N GLY A 467 6.21 -22.51 -51.68
CA GLY A 467 5.64 -21.23 -51.29
C GLY A 467 6.14 -20.82 -49.91
N ALA A 468 6.23 -19.52 -49.66
CA ALA A 468 6.54 -18.98 -48.34
C ALA A 468 5.54 -17.90 -47.94
N LEU A 469 5.29 -17.78 -46.64
CA LEU A 469 4.43 -16.78 -46.01
C LEU A 469 5.16 -16.20 -44.79
N GLU A 470 5.13 -14.87 -44.66
CA GLU A 470 5.64 -14.13 -43.50
C GLU A 470 4.48 -13.58 -42.69
N SER A 471 4.50 -13.86 -41.37
CA SER A 471 3.50 -13.34 -40.46
C SER A 471 3.55 -11.82 -40.35
N SER A 472 2.46 -11.23 -39.85
CA SER A 472 2.51 -9.87 -39.32
C SER A 472 3.45 -9.82 -38.09
N THR A 473 3.88 -8.63 -37.68
CA THR A 473 4.60 -8.44 -36.42
C THR A 473 3.67 -8.67 -35.23
N PHE A 474 3.99 -9.66 -34.41
CA PHE A 474 3.34 -9.90 -33.13
C PHE A 474 4.00 -9.06 -32.04
N ASP A 475 3.20 -8.44 -31.18
CA ASP A 475 3.65 -7.66 -30.03
C ASP A 475 3.30 -8.39 -28.73
N THR A 476 4.31 -8.75 -27.93
CA THR A 476 4.11 -9.40 -26.63
C THR A 476 3.88 -8.40 -25.49
N GLY A 477 3.95 -7.10 -25.76
CA GLY A 477 3.67 -6.00 -24.83
C GLY A 477 4.87 -5.48 -24.05
N SER A 478 5.88 -6.32 -23.81
CA SER A 478 7.14 -5.98 -23.15
C SER A 478 8.28 -6.86 -23.65
N ASP A 479 9.51 -6.56 -23.23
CA ASP A 479 10.64 -7.48 -23.40
C ASP A 479 10.26 -8.88 -22.92
N SER A 480 10.59 -9.89 -23.73
CA SER A 480 10.07 -11.24 -23.60
C SER A 480 11.11 -12.31 -23.86
N ASN A 481 10.91 -13.49 -23.28
CA ASN A 481 11.65 -14.69 -23.66
C ASN A 481 10.72 -15.65 -24.38
N PHE A 482 11.20 -16.28 -25.46
CA PHE A 482 10.40 -17.17 -26.31
C PHE A 482 10.81 -18.62 -26.10
N TYR A 483 9.85 -19.54 -26.03
CA TYR A 483 10.12 -20.91 -25.58
C TYR A 483 9.83 -21.97 -26.61
N THR A 484 8.64 -21.97 -27.21
CA THR A 484 8.22 -23.04 -28.12
C THR A 484 7.55 -22.45 -29.34
N LEU A 485 7.86 -23.01 -30.51
CA LEU A 485 7.13 -22.79 -31.75
C LEU A 485 6.39 -24.08 -32.11
N THR A 486 5.11 -23.98 -32.42
CA THR A 486 4.27 -25.13 -32.78
C THR A 486 3.31 -24.78 -33.90
N TRP A 487 2.85 -25.80 -34.63
CA TRP A 487 1.89 -25.66 -35.72
C TRP A 487 1.10 -26.96 -35.91
N SER A 488 -0.09 -26.83 -36.47
CA SER A 488 -1.01 -27.95 -36.74
C SER A 488 -1.47 -27.94 -38.20
N PRO A 489 -1.71 -29.11 -38.83
CA PRO A 489 -1.43 -30.45 -38.33
C PRO A 489 0.06 -30.80 -38.31
N THR A 490 0.45 -31.61 -37.33
CA THR A 490 1.79 -32.21 -37.23
C THR A 490 2.07 -33.16 -38.40
N ASP A 491 1.06 -33.96 -38.76
CA ASP A 491 1.15 -34.92 -39.85
C ASP A 491 0.79 -34.28 -41.19
N GLN A 492 1.65 -34.55 -42.17
CA GLN A 492 1.54 -34.01 -43.53
C GLN A 492 1.40 -35.16 -44.54
N PRO A 493 0.77 -34.95 -45.71
CA PRO A 493 0.63 -36.00 -46.72
C PRO A 493 2.00 -36.54 -47.14
N VAL A 494 2.20 -37.85 -47.06
CA VAL A 494 3.50 -38.51 -47.29
C VAL A 494 4.05 -38.25 -48.69
N GLU A 495 3.18 -38.01 -49.66
CA GLU A 495 3.53 -37.74 -51.06
C GLU A 495 4.25 -36.40 -51.24
N THR A 496 4.12 -35.48 -50.28
CA THR A 496 4.77 -34.16 -50.33
C THR A 496 6.28 -34.24 -50.06
N GLY A 497 6.78 -35.37 -49.57
CA GLY A 497 8.20 -35.60 -49.30
C GLY A 497 8.66 -35.02 -47.95
N PRO A 498 9.94 -35.23 -47.59
CA PRO A 498 10.50 -34.80 -46.30
C PRO A 498 10.66 -33.27 -46.19
N ASP A 499 10.60 -32.74 -44.97
CA ASP A 499 10.66 -31.31 -44.62
C ASP A 499 9.72 -30.43 -45.47
N ASN A 500 8.51 -30.94 -45.70
CA ASN A 500 7.43 -30.31 -46.46
C ASN A 500 6.89 -29.03 -45.79
N VAL A 501 7.04 -28.92 -44.47
CA VAL A 501 6.77 -27.73 -43.67
C VAL A 501 8.03 -27.34 -42.92
N ARG A 502 8.41 -26.06 -43.03
CA ARG A 502 9.55 -25.48 -42.34
C ARG A 502 9.21 -24.09 -41.82
N PHE A 503 9.70 -23.75 -40.63
CA PHE A 503 9.58 -22.41 -40.07
C PHE A 503 10.94 -21.81 -39.74
N GLN A 504 11.01 -20.49 -39.79
CA GLN A 504 12.05 -19.67 -39.17
C GLN A 504 11.39 -18.55 -38.38
N VAL A 505 12.09 -18.03 -37.37
CA VAL A 505 11.58 -16.97 -36.51
C VAL A 505 12.53 -15.79 -36.53
N ALA A 506 11.98 -14.58 -36.50
CA ALA A 506 12.73 -13.34 -36.34
C ALA A 506 12.14 -12.57 -35.15
N THR A 507 13.00 -11.97 -34.33
CA THR A 507 12.59 -11.14 -33.19
C THR A 507 13.27 -9.78 -33.22
N ALA A 508 12.67 -8.80 -32.55
CA ALA A 508 13.21 -7.45 -32.47
C ALA A 508 12.73 -6.68 -31.22
N THR A 509 13.49 -5.64 -30.86
CA THR A 509 13.12 -4.66 -29.83
C THR A 509 12.20 -3.54 -30.34
N SER A 510 12.00 -3.42 -31.65
CA SER A 510 11.10 -2.43 -32.28
C SER A 510 10.29 -3.04 -33.41
N THR A 511 9.16 -2.43 -33.80
CA THR A 511 8.33 -2.90 -34.93
C THR A 511 8.95 -2.62 -36.30
N THR A 512 9.98 -1.76 -36.36
CA THR A 512 10.66 -1.35 -37.59
C THR A 512 12.18 -1.55 -37.48
N PRO A 513 12.66 -2.80 -37.28
CA PRO A 513 14.09 -3.07 -37.31
C PRO A 513 14.65 -2.81 -38.73
N THR A 514 15.96 -2.62 -38.83
CA THR A 514 16.65 -2.43 -40.11
C THR A 514 16.45 -3.63 -41.06
N ASP A 515 16.41 -4.83 -40.49
CA ASP A 515 16.08 -6.06 -41.18
C ASP A 515 15.42 -7.05 -40.20
N TRP A 516 14.54 -7.91 -40.72
CA TRP A 516 13.97 -9.04 -39.98
C TRP A 516 14.79 -10.30 -40.31
N GLU A 517 15.73 -10.65 -39.43
CA GLU A 517 16.59 -11.82 -39.63
C GLU A 517 15.87 -13.09 -39.15
N PHE A 518 15.48 -13.95 -40.09
CA PHE A 518 14.77 -15.19 -39.82
C PHE A 518 15.75 -16.33 -39.54
N LEU A 519 15.74 -16.82 -38.32
CA LEU A 519 16.66 -17.83 -37.79
C LEU A 519 15.93 -19.15 -37.54
N GLY A 520 16.67 -20.25 -37.71
CA GLY A 520 16.23 -21.59 -37.34
C GLY A 520 16.66 -22.01 -35.93
N PRO A 521 16.48 -23.29 -35.57
CA PRO A 521 16.75 -23.81 -34.21
C PRO A 521 18.20 -23.66 -33.74
N ASP A 522 19.17 -23.56 -34.66
CA ASP A 522 20.59 -23.36 -34.31
C ASP A 522 20.98 -21.88 -34.18
N GLY A 523 20.04 -20.95 -34.36
CA GLY A 523 20.27 -19.52 -34.31
C GLY A 523 20.91 -18.95 -35.59
N THR A 524 20.87 -19.68 -36.71
CA THR A 524 21.38 -19.22 -38.01
C THR A 524 20.28 -19.17 -39.07
N THR A 525 20.52 -18.44 -40.16
CA THR A 525 19.59 -18.29 -41.29
C THR A 525 19.49 -19.52 -42.20
N GLU A 526 20.38 -20.52 -42.03
CA GLU A 526 20.48 -21.69 -42.89
C GLU A 526 19.69 -22.90 -42.38
N THR A 527 19.21 -22.86 -41.13
CA THR A 527 18.41 -23.95 -40.54
C THR A 527 16.95 -23.58 -40.40
N TYR A 528 16.12 -24.59 -40.15
CA TYR A 528 14.67 -24.46 -40.09
C TYR A 528 14.11 -25.33 -38.98
N TYR A 529 13.07 -24.83 -38.31
CA TYR A 529 12.21 -25.64 -37.46
C TYR A 529 11.39 -26.56 -38.37
N THR A 530 11.58 -27.88 -38.24
CA THR A 530 10.89 -28.92 -39.04
C THR A 530 9.94 -29.78 -38.21
N ILE A 531 9.94 -29.62 -36.89
CA ILE A 531 9.15 -30.41 -35.94
C ILE A 531 8.32 -29.44 -35.08
N PRO A 532 7.00 -29.58 -34.99
CA PRO A 532 6.17 -28.83 -34.04
C PRO A 532 6.62 -29.02 -32.59
N ASP A 533 6.24 -28.10 -31.71
CA ASP A 533 6.67 -28.05 -30.31
C ASP A 533 8.20 -27.98 -30.11
N SER A 534 8.93 -27.48 -31.12
CA SER A 534 10.38 -27.30 -31.02
C SER A 534 10.72 -26.15 -30.06
N PRO A 535 11.77 -26.30 -29.23
CA PRO A 535 12.27 -25.20 -28.42
C PRO A 535 12.85 -24.11 -29.32
N MET A 536 12.48 -22.86 -29.05
CA MET A 536 13.04 -21.72 -29.74
C MET A 536 14.46 -21.43 -29.25
N ASN A 537 15.32 -20.92 -30.13
CA ASN A 537 16.69 -20.62 -29.77
C ASN A 537 16.75 -19.37 -28.88
N GLU A 538 17.64 -19.36 -27.88
CA GLU A 538 17.77 -18.26 -26.91
C GLU A 538 18.21 -16.93 -27.55
N VAL A 539 18.70 -16.93 -28.80
CA VAL A 539 18.99 -15.71 -29.57
C VAL A 539 17.80 -14.75 -29.66
N HIS A 540 16.58 -15.28 -29.53
CA HIS A 540 15.33 -14.51 -29.57
C HIS A 540 14.95 -13.84 -28.23
N ASN A 541 15.63 -14.18 -27.13
CA ASN A 541 15.27 -13.71 -25.81
C ASN A 541 15.66 -12.24 -25.57
N GLY A 542 14.83 -11.53 -24.81
CA GLY A 542 14.98 -10.10 -24.52
C GLY A 542 14.31 -9.17 -25.54
N ASP A 543 13.83 -9.70 -26.66
CA ASP A 543 13.06 -8.95 -27.65
C ASP A 543 11.57 -8.90 -27.29
N ARG A 544 10.84 -7.96 -27.90
CA ARG A 544 9.39 -7.75 -27.68
C ARG A 544 8.53 -8.19 -28.87
N TYR A 545 9.07 -8.06 -30.07
CA TYR A 545 8.33 -8.29 -31.30
C TYR A 545 8.79 -9.57 -31.96
N LEU A 546 7.87 -10.33 -32.54
CA LEU A 546 8.15 -11.58 -33.24
C LEU A 546 7.49 -11.60 -34.61
N ARG A 547 8.19 -12.17 -35.59
CA ARG A 547 7.62 -12.67 -36.85
C ARG A 547 8.06 -14.10 -37.07
N TYR A 548 7.22 -14.89 -37.73
CA TYR A 548 7.64 -16.17 -38.29
C TYR A 548 7.57 -16.13 -39.81
N ARG A 549 8.42 -16.94 -40.45
CA ARG A 549 8.34 -17.24 -41.88
C ARG A 549 8.08 -18.73 -42.04
N MET A 550 6.96 -19.06 -42.66
CA MET A 550 6.55 -20.41 -43.01
C MET A 550 6.99 -20.73 -44.44
N HIS A 551 7.50 -21.93 -44.65
CA HIS A 551 7.92 -22.46 -45.94
C HIS A 551 7.22 -23.79 -46.20
N LEU A 552 6.42 -23.83 -47.25
CA LEU A 552 5.76 -25.04 -47.73
C LEU A 552 6.48 -25.55 -48.97
N LYS A 553 6.69 -26.87 -49.06
CA LYS A 553 7.20 -27.52 -50.27
C LYS A 553 6.52 -28.87 -50.50
N THR A 554 6.49 -29.29 -51.75
CA THR A 554 6.03 -30.61 -52.17
C THR A 554 6.97 -31.19 -53.22
N VAL A 555 7.10 -32.51 -53.31
CA VAL A 555 7.83 -33.20 -54.39
C VAL A 555 6.89 -33.75 -55.47
N THR A 556 5.58 -33.54 -55.32
CA THR A 556 4.54 -33.97 -56.26
C THR A 556 3.66 -32.79 -56.70
N SER A 557 3.04 -32.89 -57.87
CA SER A 557 2.07 -31.90 -58.35
C SER A 557 0.65 -32.10 -57.80
N THR A 558 0.37 -33.24 -57.15
CA THR A 558 -0.99 -33.66 -56.78
C THR A 558 -1.32 -33.53 -55.30
N SER A 559 -0.33 -33.24 -54.45
CA SER A 559 -0.48 -33.15 -53.00
C SER A 559 0.27 -31.92 -52.47
N THR A 560 -0.27 -31.31 -51.42
CA THR A 560 0.29 -30.13 -50.74
C THR A 560 0.37 -30.37 -49.23
N PRO A 561 1.42 -29.86 -48.55
CA PRO A 561 1.35 -29.68 -47.11
C PRO A 561 0.27 -28.65 -46.76
N ARG A 562 -0.21 -28.68 -45.53
CA ARG A 562 -1.24 -27.78 -45.00
C ARG A 562 -0.90 -27.31 -43.59
N ILE A 563 -1.19 -26.06 -43.30
CA ILE A 563 -1.06 -25.48 -41.96
C ILE A 563 -2.35 -24.75 -41.60
N ALA A 564 -2.99 -25.17 -40.52
CA ALA A 564 -4.23 -24.59 -40.00
C ALA A 564 -4.00 -23.76 -38.73
N ASP A 565 -2.84 -23.90 -38.10
CA ASP A 565 -2.50 -23.23 -36.84
C ASP A 565 -0.99 -23.02 -36.78
N ALA A 566 -0.57 -21.83 -36.34
CA ALA A 566 0.82 -21.57 -35.97
C ALA A 566 0.83 -20.71 -34.69
N SER A 567 1.55 -21.18 -33.68
CA SER A 567 1.60 -20.54 -32.37
C SER A 567 2.98 -20.60 -31.74
N PHE A 568 3.23 -19.66 -30.83
CA PHE A 568 4.44 -19.63 -30.02
C PHE A 568 4.14 -19.23 -28.59
N THR A 569 4.99 -19.68 -27.67
CA THR A 569 4.90 -19.33 -26.24
C THR A 569 6.01 -18.39 -25.82
N PHE A 570 5.70 -17.49 -24.88
CA PHE A 570 6.62 -16.47 -24.38
C PHE A 570 6.38 -16.14 -22.91
N THR A 571 7.31 -15.43 -22.28
CA THR A 571 7.11 -14.72 -21.01
C THR A 571 7.22 -13.23 -21.26
N SER A 572 6.39 -12.44 -20.58
CA SER A 572 6.42 -10.97 -20.59
C SER A 572 6.15 -10.45 -19.17
N SER A 573 6.17 -9.13 -18.96
CA SER A 573 5.77 -8.50 -17.70
C SER A 573 4.28 -8.69 -17.37
N CYS A 574 3.50 -9.24 -18.30
CA CYS A 574 2.05 -9.45 -18.20
C CYS A 574 1.68 -10.93 -18.31
N THR A 575 2.70 -11.81 -18.23
CA THR A 575 2.51 -13.25 -18.11
C THR A 575 2.41 -13.61 -16.63
N PRO A 576 1.27 -14.13 -16.16
CA PRO A 576 1.08 -14.37 -14.73
C PRO A 576 1.94 -15.55 -14.25
N PRO A 577 2.83 -15.35 -13.26
CA PRO A 577 3.73 -16.41 -12.81
C PRO A 577 2.95 -17.52 -12.12
N GLY A 578 3.29 -18.77 -12.44
CA GLY A 578 2.64 -19.93 -11.82
C GLY A 578 1.17 -20.14 -12.16
N GLN A 579 0.60 -19.41 -13.11
CA GLN A 579 -0.83 -19.50 -13.44
C GLN A 579 -1.09 -19.84 -14.90
N VAL A 580 -2.23 -20.47 -15.17
CA VAL A 580 -2.82 -20.65 -16.51
C VAL A 580 -4.33 -20.58 -16.43
N ILE A 581 -4.97 -20.00 -17.45
CA ILE A 581 -6.43 -19.98 -17.59
C ILE A 581 -6.90 -20.90 -18.71
N PHE A 582 -7.93 -21.69 -18.43
CA PHE A 582 -8.75 -22.39 -19.41
C PHE A 582 -10.09 -21.68 -19.50
N SER A 583 -10.57 -21.40 -20.71
CA SER A 583 -11.78 -20.60 -20.96
C SER A 583 -12.66 -21.28 -21.99
N ASN A 584 -13.90 -20.81 -22.10
CA ASN A 584 -14.90 -21.37 -23.04
C ASN A 584 -15.16 -22.87 -22.77
N LEU A 585 -15.21 -23.22 -21.49
CA LEU A 585 -15.48 -24.59 -21.07
C LEU A 585 -16.98 -24.88 -21.14
N SER A 586 -17.32 -26.16 -21.11
CA SER A 586 -18.71 -26.64 -21.00
C SER A 586 -19.04 -27.00 -19.55
N ASN A 587 -20.30 -26.90 -19.14
CA ASN A 587 -20.72 -27.19 -17.76
C ASN A 587 -20.67 -28.69 -17.42
N VAL A 588 -19.47 -29.21 -17.18
CA VAL A 588 -19.20 -30.61 -16.84
C VAL A 588 -18.03 -30.69 -15.85
N MET A 589 -17.79 -31.89 -15.33
CA MET A 589 -16.57 -32.19 -14.57
C MET A 589 -15.37 -32.28 -15.53
N TYR A 590 -14.27 -31.68 -15.12
CA TYR A 590 -12.97 -31.80 -15.76
C TYR A 590 -11.96 -32.42 -14.79
N HIS A 591 -11.06 -33.23 -15.33
CA HIS A 591 -9.92 -33.76 -14.61
C HIS A 591 -8.70 -32.88 -14.86
N ILE A 592 -8.15 -32.29 -13.80
CA ILE A 592 -6.90 -31.53 -13.79
C ILE A 592 -5.77 -32.48 -13.43
N ARG A 593 -4.69 -32.46 -14.22
CA ARG A 593 -3.39 -33.05 -13.88
C ARG A 593 -2.30 -32.00 -13.99
N VAL A 594 -1.52 -31.79 -12.92
CA VAL A 594 -0.41 -30.84 -12.87
C VAL A 594 0.90 -31.58 -12.63
N GLN A 595 1.89 -31.31 -13.48
CA GLN A 595 3.20 -31.97 -13.45
C GLN A 595 4.33 -30.94 -13.52
N LYS A 596 5.38 -31.16 -12.73
CA LYS A 596 6.62 -30.38 -12.78
C LYS A 596 7.79 -31.26 -12.34
N ASP A 597 8.85 -31.30 -13.14
CA ASP A 597 10.05 -32.05 -12.77
C ASP A 597 10.57 -31.64 -11.39
N GLY A 598 10.84 -32.63 -10.55
CA GLY A 598 11.26 -32.43 -9.16
C GLY A 598 10.10 -32.21 -8.16
N TYR A 599 8.85 -32.29 -8.60
CA TYR A 599 7.66 -32.23 -7.75
C TYR A 599 6.80 -33.49 -7.91
N THR A 600 5.98 -33.77 -6.90
CA THR A 600 4.94 -34.81 -6.97
C THR A 600 3.78 -34.35 -7.86
N ASP A 601 3.32 -35.22 -8.76
CA ASP A 601 2.15 -34.97 -9.61
C ASP A 601 0.90 -34.66 -8.74
N PHE A 602 0.08 -33.72 -9.19
CA PHE A 602 -1.20 -33.39 -8.57
C PHE A 602 -2.35 -33.70 -9.53
N GLU A 603 -3.40 -34.34 -9.03
CA GLU A 603 -4.60 -34.68 -9.78
C GLU A 603 -5.86 -34.32 -8.99
N TYR A 604 -6.85 -33.74 -9.66
CA TYR A 604 -8.09 -33.28 -9.03
C TYR A 604 -9.22 -33.13 -10.05
N ASP A 605 -10.43 -33.53 -9.67
CA ASP A 605 -11.63 -33.31 -10.50
C ASP A 605 -12.33 -32.02 -10.06
N VAL A 606 -12.59 -31.10 -11.01
CA VAL A 606 -13.23 -29.80 -10.78
C VAL A 606 -14.51 -29.67 -11.62
N PRO A 607 -15.63 -29.20 -11.06
CA PRO A 607 -16.80 -28.84 -11.85
C PRO A 607 -16.58 -27.49 -12.52
N ALA A 608 -16.83 -27.36 -13.83
CA ALA A 608 -16.89 -26.06 -14.51
C ALA A 608 -18.30 -25.45 -14.43
N ASP A 609 -18.85 -25.31 -13.22
CA ASP A 609 -20.25 -24.93 -12.97
C ASP A 609 -20.47 -23.44 -12.64
N THR A 610 -19.38 -22.67 -12.57
CA THR A 610 -19.36 -21.22 -12.37
C THR A 610 -18.79 -20.51 -13.61
N ASP A 611 -19.13 -19.23 -13.79
CA ASP A 611 -18.62 -18.42 -14.91
C ASP A 611 -17.09 -18.26 -14.85
N TRP A 612 -16.55 -18.14 -13.63
CA TRP A 612 -15.12 -18.12 -13.35
C TRP A 612 -14.84 -18.72 -11.98
N GLN A 613 -13.76 -19.50 -11.87
CA GLN A 613 -13.22 -19.98 -10.60
C GLN A 613 -11.70 -20.11 -10.63
N GLU A 614 -11.09 -20.04 -9.46
CA GLU A 614 -9.68 -20.32 -9.25
C GLU A 614 -9.49 -21.67 -8.55
N VAL A 615 -8.64 -22.54 -9.11
CA VAL A 615 -8.18 -23.79 -8.51
C VAL A 615 -6.74 -23.60 -8.05
N LEU A 616 -6.53 -23.67 -6.75
CA LEU A 616 -5.22 -23.53 -6.14
C LEU A 616 -4.56 -24.91 -5.97
N VAL A 617 -3.42 -25.09 -6.65
CA VAL A 617 -2.62 -26.31 -6.65
C VAL A 617 -1.33 -26.05 -5.87
N VAL A 618 -1.11 -26.87 -4.83
CA VAL A 618 0.12 -26.83 -4.04
C VAL A 618 0.95 -28.06 -4.38
N LEU A 619 2.11 -27.86 -5.00
CA LEU A 619 3.04 -28.95 -5.27
C LEU A 619 4.09 -29.07 -4.15
N THR A 620 4.50 -30.31 -3.89
CA THR A 620 5.56 -30.65 -2.94
C THR A 620 6.70 -31.38 -3.64
N GLN A 621 7.94 -31.04 -3.29
CA GLN A 621 9.15 -31.71 -3.80
C GLN A 621 9.41 -33.03 -3.08
#